data_AF-A0A1I1MWC4-F1
#
_entry.id   AF-A0A1I1MWC4-F1
#
_cell.length_a   1.000
_cell.length_b   1.000
_cell.length_c   1.000
_cell.angle_alpha   90.00
_cell.angle_beta   90.00
_cell.angle_gamma   90.00
#
_symmetry.space_group_name_H-M   'P 1'
#
loop_
_entity.id
_entity.type
_entity.pdbx_description
1 polymer ?
#
loop_
_entity_poly.entity_id
_entity_poly.type
_entity_poly.pdbx_seq_one_letter_code
_entity_poly.pdbx_strand_id
1 'polypeptide(L)'
;MCFDQGCDGRATDAFVCGIGVNLISRDIPALPVEMRSLQDLEKMLKAADDAHIFVDGGVFHINAVYRVTDRFPAARIYFVKTEDLLTVGSIGLNFEKQGIHLHPIDKTKFSRLIDDQEYAKRYDRWKERFEENGRAFRGLLAGRLENTAVDQGIWLSSDGRCAVCGGACDRMSTSTVIGKSGLMIGLQLCERHEAEAHNHPKLILGYLADKMGISAPFFVDSKVVQHGKQTVEMTCEAVQTELACKIEKVDGQTITAVRKSGFRIILRQDSLHDYAYNIQSPQKKPVSRIDSADHHSVNYGPAHVHRNLSKSKKNQVESSFTYGFAVADLKVIRRLVEDAESQWSAIQGAGNVPDCKADGADGKV
;
A
#
# COMPACT_ATOMS: atom_id res chain seq x y z
N MET A 1 -5.87 -17.30 10.50
CA MET A 1 -4.47 -16.82 10.45
C MET A 1 -3.89 -16.64 11.84
N CYS A 2 -4.32 -15.67 12.67
CA CYS A 2 -3.73 -15.49 14.02
C CYS A 2 -3.81 -16.76 14.88
N PHE A 3 -4.97 -17.41 14.89
CA PHE A 3 -5.13 -18.67 15.62
C PHE A 3 -4.31 -19.84 15.05
N ASP A 4 -4.06 -19.85 13.74
CA ASP A 4 -3.21 -20.86 13.11
C ASP A 4 -1.73 -20.65 13.50
N GLN A 5 -1.37 -19.44 13.94
CA GLN A 5 -0.07 -19.09 14.50
C GLN A 5 -0.03 -19.21 16.04
N GLY A 6 -1.06 -19.79 16.66
CA GLY A 6 -1.10 -19.99 18.11
C GLY A 6 -1.37 -18.73 18.95
N CYS A 7 -1.80 -17.63 18.34
CA CYS A 7 -2.17 -16.42 19.09
C CYS A 7 -3.40 -16.67 19.96
N ASP A 8 -3.38 -16.13 21.18
CA ASP A 8 -4.57 -16.05 22.04
C ASP A 8 -5.49 -14.89 21.63
N GLY A 9 -6.56 -14.66 22.40
CA GLY A 9 -7.52 -13.60 22.13
C GLY A 9 -6.93 -12.19 22.21
N ARG A 10 -6.02 -11.91 23.15
CA ARG A 10 -5.42 -10.57 23.33
C ARG A 10 -4.39 -10.26 22.25
N ALA A 11 -3.55 -11.24 21.90
CA ALA A 11 -2.62 -11.10 20.79
C ALA A 11 -3.35 -10.93 19.45
N THR A 12 -4.44 -11.68 19.26
CA THR A 12 -5.31 -11.52 18.08
C THR A 12 -5.95 -10.14 18.05
N ASP A 13 -6.48 -9.64 19.17
CA ASP A 13 -7.05 -8.29 19.25
C ASP A 13 -6.03 -7.19 18.99
N ALA A 14 -4.80 -7.34 19.48
CA ALA A 14 -3.70 -6.40 19.20
C ALA A 14 -3.39 -6.34 17.69
N PHE A 15 -3.38 -7.48 17.00
CA PHE A 15 -3.22 -7.54 15.55
C PHE A 15 -4.39 -6.87 14.82
N VAL A 16 -5.62 -7.16 15.24
CA VAL A 16 -6.83 -6.53 14.67
C VAL A 16 -6.81 -5.02 14.90
N CYS A 17 -6.34 -4.53 16.04
CA CYS A 17 -6.16 -3.10 16.27
C CYS A 17 -5.14 -2.50 15.29
N GLY A 18 -4.06 -3.21 14.96
CA GLY A 18 -3.05 -2.73 14.00
C GLY A 18 -3.57 -2.58 12.56
N ILE A 19 -4.54 -3.39 12.15
CA ILE A 19 -5.11 -3.37 10.78
C ILE A 19 -6.43 -2.59 10.73
N GLY A 20 -7.27 -2.77 11.76
CA GLY A 20 -8.61 -2.20 11.88
C GLY A 20 -8.64 -0.68 11.89
N VAL A 21 -7.48 -0.01 12.10
CA VAL A 21 -7.33 1.44 11.92
C VAL A 21 -7.75 1.91 10.54
N ASN A 22 -7.67 1.03 9.53
CA ASN A 22 -8.06 1.32 8.15
C ASN A 22 -9.57 1.11 7.90
N LEU A 23 -10.33 0.57 8.87
CA LEU A 23 -11.72 0.15 8.69
C LEU A 23 -12.72 0.94 9.54
N ILE A 24 -12.26 1.62 10.59
CA ILE A 24 -13.15 2.38 11.47
C ILE A 24 -13.58 3.72 10.86
N SER A 25 -14.80 4.14 11.18
CA SER A 25 -15.39 5.41 10.74
C SER A 25 -15.97 6.18 11.92
N ARG A 26 -16.18 7.49 11.75
CA ARG A 26 -16.63 8.39 12.82
C ARG A 26 -18.00 8.03 13.42
N ASP A 27 -18.85 7.35 12.65
CA ASP A 27 -20.26 7.12 13.01
C ASP A 27 -20.53 5.72 13.56
N ILE A 28 -19.54 4.80 13.49
CA ILE A 28 -19.68 3.42 13.96
C ILE A 28 -18.80 3.21 15.20
N PRO A 29 -19.37 3.15 16.42
CA PRO A 29 -18.61 3.12 17.69
C PRO A 29 -17.93 1.79 18.01
N ALA A 30 -17.98 0.83 17.09
CA ALA A 30 -17.40 -0.49 17.26
C ALA A 30 -16.79 -0.99 15.95
N LEU A 31 -15.77 -1.83 16.06
CA LEU A 31 -15.27 -2.66 14.96
C LEU A 31 -15.85 -4.08 15.13
N PRO A 32 -16.91 -4.43 14.38
CA PRO A 32 -17.44 -5.79 14.39
C PRO A 32 -16.57 -6.73 13.57
N VAL A 33 -16.26 -7.90 14.11
CA VAL A 33 -15.49 -8.96 13.46
C VAL A 33 -16.26 -10.27 13.60
N GLU A 34 -16.85 -10.72 12.49
CA GLU A 34 -17.56 -12.00 12.47
C GLU A 34 -16.55 -13.16 12.44
N MET A 35 -16.67 -14.06 13.41
CA MET A 35 -15.78 -15.21 13.57
C MET A 35 -16.25 -16.36 12.68
N ARG A 36 -15.31 -17.09 12.11
CA ARG A 36 -15.60 -18.21 11.19
C ARG A 36 -16.17 -19.43 11.91
N SER A 37 -15.92 -19.56 13.20
CA SER A 37 -16.30 -20.71 14.00
C SER A 37 -16.50 -20.36 15.48
N LEU A 38 -17.26 -21.19 16.18
CA LEU A 38 -17.39 -21.10 17.64
C LEU A 38 -16.06 -21.34 18.35
N GLN A 39 -15.20 -22.20 17.80
CA GLN A 39 -13.88 -22.49 18.37
C GLN A 39 -12.96 -21.27 18.33
N ASP A 40 -13.03 -20.49 17.25
CA ASP A 40 -12.27 -19.24 17.13
C ASP A 40 -12.83 -18.18 18.08
N LEU A 41 -14.17 -18.09 18.20
CA LEU A 41 -14.80 -17.19 19.16
C LEU A 41 -14.45 -17.56 20.61
N GLU A 42 -14.40 -18.84 20.95
CA GLU A 42 -14.01 -19.33 22.29
C GLU A 42 -12.64 -18.77 22.73
N LYS A 43 -11.66 -18.75 21.81
CA LYS A 43 -10.33 -18.17 22.06
C LYS A 43 -10.41 -16.68 22.37
N MET A 44 -11.29 -15.96 21.68
CA MET A 44 -11.53 -14.53 21.94
C MET A 44 -12.25 -14.33 23.28
N LEU A 45 -13.25 -15.15 23.60
CA LEU A 45 -14.04 -15.07 24.83
C LEU A 45 -13.18 -15.25 26.07
N LYS A 46 -12.23 -16.19 26.06
CA LYS A 46 -11.33 -16.46 27.20
C LYS A 46 -10.50 -15.27 27.66
N ALA A 47 -10.23 -14.33 26.75
CA ALA A 47 -9.41 -13.17 27.05
C ALA A 47 -10.16 -11.83 26.92
N ALA A 48 -11.47 -11.87 26.65
CA ALA A 48 -12.29 -10.68 26.48
C ALA A 48 -12.41 -9.85 27.76
N ASP A 49 -12.71 -8.55 27.62
CA ASP A 49 -13.07 -7.70 28.76
C ASP A 49 -14.52 -7.95 29.21
N ASP A 50 -15.36 -8.44 28.30
CA ASP A 50 -16.74 -8.83 28.57
C ASP A 50 -17.20 -9.93 27.58
N ALA A 51 -17.98 -10.89 28.08
CA ALA A 51 -18.55 -11.99 27.32
C ALA A 51 -20.07 -12.03 27.55
N HIS A 52 -20.86 -11.88 26.48
CA HIS A 52 -22.31 -11.75 26.62
C HIS A 52 -23.08 -12.25 25.41
N ILE A 53 -24.40 -12.31 25.56
CA ILE A 53 -25.36 -12.49 24.48
C ILE A 53 -26.14 -11.20 24.29
N PHE A 54 -26.12 -10.66 23.09
CA PHE A 54 -26.96 -9.54 22.68
C PHE A 54 -28.04 -10.03 21.71
N VAL A 55 -29.29 -9.60 21.91
CA VAL A 55 -30.42 -10.03 21.08
C VAL A 55 -31.02 -8.84 20.37
N ASP A 56 -31.08 -8.90 19.04
CA ASP A 56 -31.71 -7.88 18.21
C ASP A 56 -32.47 -8.54 17.05
N GLY A 57 -33.73 -8.18 16.88
CA GLY A 57 -34.56 -8.72 15.79
C GLY A 57 -34.72 -10.24 15.77
N GLY A 58 -34.59 -10.92 16.91
CA GLY A 58 -34.63 -12.40 17.00
C GLY A 58 -33.29 -13.09 16.69
N VAL A 59 -32.25 -12.32 16.39
CA VAL A 59 -30.89 -12.83 16.19
C VAL A 59 -30.12 -12.75 17.51
N PHE A 60 -29.51 -13.86 17.90
CA PHE A 60 -28.63 -13.95 19.07
C PHE A 60 -27.18 -13.77 18.65
N HIS A 61 -26.55 -12.71 19.15
CA HIS A 61 -25.14 -12.42 18.95
C HIS A 61 -24.36 -12.85 20.20
N ILE A 62 -23.48 -13.84 20.05
CA ILE A 62 -22.58 -14.26 21.12
C ILE A 62 -21.28 -13.49 20.95
N ASN A 63 -20.97 -12.63 21.91
CA ASN A 63 -19.97 -11.59 21.75
C ASN A 63 -18.82 -11.76 22.74
N ALA A 64 -17.60 -11.62 22.23
CA ALA A 64 -16.41 -11.26 22.99
C ALA A 64 -16.10 -9.78 22.73
N VAL A 65 -16.22 -8.94 23.77
CA VAL A 65 -15.94 -7.50 23.67
C VAL A 65 -14.58 -7.18 24.27
N TYR A 66 -13.82 -6.40 23.50
CA TYR A 66 -12.56 -5.81 23.94
C TYR A 66 -12.75 -4.30 23.99
N ARG A 67 -12.49 -3.73 25.17
CA ARG A 67 -12.72 -2.32 25.49
C ARG A 67 -11.77 -1.43 24.71
N VAL A 68 -12.23 -0.21 24.45
CA VAL A 68 -11.46 0.89 23.88
C VAL A 68 -10.11 1.07 24.56
N THR A 69 -9.13 1.50 23.78
CA THR A 69 -7.78 1.80 24.29
C THR A 69 -7.34 3.15 23.76
N ASP A 70 -6.29 3.74 24.35
CA ASP A 70 -5.74 5.01 23.86
C ASP A 70 -5.24 4.94 22.40
N ARG A 71 -4.91 3.72 21.94
CA ARG A 71 -4.41 3.45 20.58
C ARG A 71 -5.51 3.13 19.58
N PHE A 72 -6.69 2.72 20.05
CA PHE A 72 -7.78 2.28 19.19
C PHE A 72 -9.14 2.76 19.75
N PRO A 73 -9.82 3.71 19.08
CA PRO A 73 -10.90 4.48 19.68
C PRO A 73 -12.25 3.74 19.74
N ALA A 74 -12.39 2.61 19.02
CA ALA A 74 -13.61 1.82 18.97
C ALA A 74 -13.50 0.54 19.81
N ALA A 75 -14.61 0.07 20.36
CA ALA A 75 -14.66 -1.27 20.95
C ALA A 75 -14.51 -2.32 19.83
N ARG A 76 -13.81 -3.44 20.08
CA ARG A 76 -13.78 -4.56 19.13
C ARG A 76 -14.76 -5.61 19.60
N ILE A 77 -15.61 -6.06 18.68
CA ILE A 77 -16.66 -7.03 18.96
C ILE A 77 -16.43 -8.23 18.06
N TYR A 78 -15.99 -9.33 18.66
CA TYR A 78 -15.83 -10.60 17.96
C TYR A 78 -17.06 -11.43 18.23
N PHE A 79 -17.73 -11.89 17.17
CA PHE A 79 -19.03 -12.52 17.35
C PHE A 79 -19.30 -13.66 16.39
N VAL A 80 -20.22 -14.53 16.82
CA VAL A 80 -21.01 -15.38 15.93
C VAL A 80 -22.48 -15.08 16.19
N LYS A 81 -23.33 -15.32 15.21
CA LYS A 81 -24.77 -15.08 15.31
C LYS A 81 -25.56 -16.32 14.93
N THR A 82 -26.72 -16.49 15.55
CA THR A 82 -27.69 -17.55 15.23
C THR A 82 -29.11 -17.06 15.52
N GLU A 83 -30.10 -17.59 14.82
CA GLU A 83 -31.52 -17.37 15.09
C GLU A 83 -32.13 -18.51 15.95
N ASP A 84 -31.39 -19.61 16.11
CA ASP A 84 -31.87 -20.79 16.83
C ASP A 84 -31.56 -20.73 18.33
N LEU A 85 -32.61 -20.58 19.14
CA LEU A 85 -32.55 -20.56 20.60
C LEU A 85 -31.96 -21.86 21.18
N LEU A 86 -32.22 -23.02 20.57
CA LEU A 86 -31.66 -24.29 21.06
C LEU A 86 -30.15 -24.34 20.86
N THR A 87 -29.68 -23.85 19.72
CA THR A 87 -28.25 -23.63 19.46
C THR A 87 -27.63 -22.72 20.52
N VAL A 88 -28.28 -21.61 20.89
CA VAL A 88 -27.78 -20.71 21.95
C VAL A 88 -27.64 -21.44 23.29
N GLY A 89 -28.64 -22.23 23.68
CA GLY A 89 -28.59 -23.04 24.91
C GLY A 89 -27.43 -24.03 24.91
N SER A 90 -27.19 -24.70 23.78
CA SER A 90 -26.08 -25.64 23.63
C SER A 90 -24.71 -24.95 23.74
N ILE A 91 -24.58 -23.75 23.16
CA ILE A 91 -23.37 -22.94 23.22
C ILE A 91 -23.10 -22.46 24.65
N GLY A 92 -24.14 -21.96 25.33
CA GLY A 92 -24.05 -21.52 26.72
C GLY A 92 -23.55 -22.63 27.65
N LEU A 93 -24.13 -23.82 27.56
CA LEU A 93 -23.70 -24.98 28.35
C LEU A 93 -22.26 -25.42 28.04
N ASN A 94 -21.84 -25.35 26.77
CA ASN A 94 -20.48 -25.70 26.38
C ASN A 94 -19.46 -24.70 26.95
N PHE A 95 -19.73 -23.40 26.81
CA PHE A 95 -18.84 -22.36 27.32
C PHE A 95 -18.80 -22.28 28.84
N GLU A 96 -19.91 -22.56 29.53
CA GLU A 96 -19.93 -22.63 30.99
C GLU A 96 -19.01 -23.75 31.53
N LYS A 97 -18.97 -24.91 30.87
CA LYS A 97 -18.02 -26.00 31.20
C LYS A 97 -16.55 -25.58 31.05
N GLN A 98 -16.29 -24.53 30.28
CA GLN A 98 -14.96 -23.97 30.06
C GLN A 98 -14.71 -22.71 30.90
N GLY A 99 -15.60 -22.38 31.84
CA GLY A 99 -15.48 -21.20 32.71
C GLY A 99 -15.85 -19.87 32.05
N ILE A 100 -16.51 -19.90 30.88
CA ILE A 100 -16.98 -18.71 30.18
C ILE A 100 -18.47 -18.54 30.46
N HIS A 101 -18.82 -17.49 31.18
CA HIS A 101 -20.22 -17.18 31.50
C HIS A 101 -20.79 -16.16 30.52
N LEU A 102 -21.80 -16.59 29.76
CA LEU A 102 -22.52 -15.71 28.85
C LEU A 102 -23.78 -15.17 29.53
N HIS A 103 -23.82 -13.86 29.75
CA HIS A 103 -25.00 -13.20 30.29
C HIS A 103 -25.74 -12.44 29.20
N PRO A 104 -27.08 -12.49 29.15
CA PRO A 104 -27.85 -11.65 28.24
C PRO A 104 -27.75 -10.19 28.68
N ILE A 105 -27.61 -9.29 27.70
CA ILE A 105 -27.60 -7.84 27.94
C ILE A 105 -28.59 -7.10 27.05
N ASP A 106 -29.10 -5.99 27.55
CA ASP A 106 -29.98 -5.08 26.81
C ASP A 106 -29.18 -4.03 26.02
N LYS A 107 -29.89 -3.25 25.20
CA LYS A 107 -29.30 -2.17 24.37
C LYS A 107 -28.59 -1.11 25.21
N THR A 108 -29.07 -0.80 26.42
CA THR A 108 -28.46 0.21 27.29
C THR A 108 -27.12 -0.25 27.85
N LYS A 109 -27.03 -1.50 28.30
CA LYS A 109 -25.76 -2.11 28.74
C LYS A 109 -24.79 -2.25 27.58
N PHE A 110 -25.27 -2.66 26.41
CA PHE A 110 -24.43 -2.78 25.21
C PHE A 110 -23.83 -1.43 24.81
N SER A 111 -24.65 -0.37 24.75
CA SER A 111 -24.21 1.02 24.51
C SER A 111 -23.11 1.46 25.48
N ARG A 112 -23.26 1.17 26.78
CA ARG A 112 -22.22 1.45 27.78
C ARG A 112 -20.93 0.65 27.59
N LEU A 113 -21.03 -0.62 27.19
CA LEU A 113 -19.86 -1.48 26.98
C LEU A 113 -18.98 -1.00 25.81
N ILE A 114 -19.62 -0.52 24.74
CA ILE A 114 -18.89 0.01 23.57
C ILE A 114 -18.51 1.49 23.74
N ASP A 115 -19.06 2.16 24.76
CA ASP A 115 -18.79 3.56 25.10
C ASP A 115 -19.07 4.49 23.89
N ASP A 116 -20.26 4.35 23.33
CA ASP A 116 -20.68 5.06 22.11
C ASP A 116 -20.84 6.57 22.29
N GLN A 117 -21.22 7.04 23.48
CA GLN A 117 -21.51 8.45 23.75
C GLN A 117 -20.30 9.37 23.53
N GLU A 118 -19.10 8.91 23.89
CA GLU A 118 -17.85 9.68 23.72
C GLU A 118 -17.05 9.23 22.48
N TYR A 119 -17.60 8.31 21.68
CA TYR A 119 -16.90 7.75 20.53
C TYR A 119 -16.45 8.81 19.54
N ALA A 120 -17.34 9.72 19.12
CA ALA A 120 -17.02 10.73 18.12
C ALA A 120 -15.82 11.60 18.53
N LYS A 121 -15.76 12.04 19.80
CA LYS A 121 -14.63 12.84 20.30
C LYS A 121 -13.33 12.05 20.37
N ARG A 122 -13.40 10.77 20.75
CA ARG A 122 -12.22 9.89 20.78
C ARG A 122 -11.72 9.58 19.38
N TYR A 123 -12.64 9.32 18.45
CA TYR A 123 -12.35 9.13 17.04
C TYR A 123 -11.66 10.37 16.48
N ASP A 124 -12.20 11.58 16.68
CA ASP A 124 -11.63 12.81 16.14
C ASP A 124 -10.19 13.01 16.66
N ARG A 125 -9.97 12.86 17.97
CA ARG A 125 -8.63 12.97 18.58
C ARG A 125 -7.67 11.89 18.09
N TRP A 126 -8.14 10.65 17.96
CA TRP A 126 -7.35 9.55 17.43
C TRP A 126 -7.02 9.77 15.96
N LYS A 127 -7.98 10.26 15.17
CA LYS A 127 -7.85 10.49 13.75
C LYS A 127 -6.76 11.51 13.48
N GLU A 128 -6.76 12.64 14.18
CA GLU A 128 -5.69 13.65 14.06
C GLU A 128 -4.29 13.03 14.23
N ARG A 129 -4.07 12.24 15.30
CA ARG A 129 -2.79 11.54 15.54
C ARG A 129 -2.48 10.51 14.46
N PHE A 130 -3.45 9.70 14.07
CA PHE A 130 -3.30 8.71 13.03
C PHE A 130 -2.92 9.35 11.69
N GLU A 131 -3.55 10.48 11.39
CA GLU A 131 -3.33 11.24 10.17
C GLU A 131 -1.96 11.91 10.12
N GLU A 132 -1.51 12.43 11.26
CA GLU A 132 -0.17 12.98 11.42
C GLU A 132 0.89 11.89 11.25
N ASN A 133 0.76 10.78 11.98
CA ASN A 133 1.68 9.64 11.92
C ASN A 133 1.73 8.98 10.53
N GLY A 134 0.60 8.96 9.82
CA GLY A 134 0.47 8.36 8.49
C GLY A 134 0.70 9.34 7.33
N ARG A 135 1.04 10.61 7.57
CA ARG A 135 1.12 11.64 6.51
C ARG A 135 2.12 11.27 5.42
N ALA A 136 3.34 10.89 5.81
CA ALA A 136 4.38 10.49 4.88
C ALA A 136 3.98 9.25 4.07
N PHE A 137 3.38 8.25 4.72
CA PHE A 137 2.90 7.05 4.04
C PHE A 137 1.82 7.36 3.01
N ARG A 138 0.83 8.18 3.37
CA ARG A 138 -0.28 8.51 2.46
C ARG A 138 0.19 9.28 1.23
N GLY A 139 1.11 10.23 1.38
CA GLY A 139 1.66 10.94 0.23
C GLY A 139 2.54 10.05 -0.65
N LEU A 140 3.33 9.15 -0.06
CA LEU A 140 4.08 8.14 -0.82
C LEU A 140 3.13 7.19 -1.55
N LEU A 141 2.10 6.68 -0.87
CA LEU A 141 1.10 5.78 -1.44
C LEU A 141 0.34 6.45 -2.58
N ALA A 142 -0.13 7.68 -2.41
CA ALA A 142 -0.83 8.43 -3.46
C ALA A 142 0.05 8.56 -4.71
N GLY A 143 1.31 8.95 -4.56
CA GLY A 143 2.24 9.01 -5.68
C GLY A 143 2.50 7.63 -6.30
N ARG A 144 2.61 6.55 -5.52
CA ARG A 144 2.79 5.19 -6.07
C ARG A 144 1.55 4.67 -6.77
N LEU A 145 0.35 4.94 -6.28
CA LEU A 145 -0.92 4.62 -6.95
C LEU A 145 -0.99 5.26 -8.33
N GLU A 146 -0.47 6.48 -8.47
CA GLU A 146 -0.48 7.20 -9.74
C GLU A 146 0.60 6.75 -10.73
N ASN A 147 1.74 6.26 -10.24
CA ASN A 147 2.96 6.10 -11.04
C ASN A 147 3.45 4.65 -11.18
N THR A 148 2.96 3.71 -10.37
CA THR A 148 3.48 2.33 -10.32
C THR A 148 2.35 1.29 -10.43
N ALA A 149 2.71 0.01 -10.32
CA ALA A 149 1.79 -1.13 -10.27
C ALA A 149 1.05 -1.28 -8.93
N VAL A 150 1.32 -0.41 -7.93
CA VAL A 150 0.57 -0.38 -6.67
C VAL A 150 -0.87 0.07 -6.92
N ASP A 151 -1.82 -0.67 -6.36
CA ASP A 151 -3.25 -0.34 -6.38
C ASP A 151 -3.86 -0.20 -4.98
N GLN A 152 -3.18 -0.70 -3.96
CA GLN A 152 -3.65 -0.67 -2.57
C GLN A 152 -2.50 -0.44 -1.58
N GLY A 153 -2.85 0.11 -0.42
CA GLY A 153 -1.90 0.35 0.66
C GLY A 153 -2.48 0.01 2.03
N ILE A 154 -1.65 -0.58 2.88
CA ILE A 154 -1.95 -0.84 4.29
C ILE A 154 -0.93 -0.12 5.16
N TRP A 155 -1.42 0.69 6.08
CA TRP A 155 -0.61 1.27 7.15
C TRP A 155 -0.77 0.44 8.42
N LEU A 156 0.32 -0.19 8.86
CA LEU A 156 0.41 -0.88 10.15
C LEU A 156 0.90 0.14 11.19
N SER A 157 -0.05 0.87 11.78
CA SER A 157 0.27 1.93 12.73
C SER A 157 0.75 1.37 14.06
N SER A 158 1.90 1.87 14.53
CA SER A 158 2.39 1.67 15.90
C SER A 158 2.33 2.95 16.75
N ASP A 159 1.56 3.93 16.28
CA ASP A 159 1.24 5.18 16.99
C ASP A 159 2.49 5.95 17.41
N GLY A 160 3.34 6.27 16.43
CA GLY A 160 4.57 7.05 16.64
C GLY A 160 5.69 6.27 17.33
N ARG A 161 5.64 4.93 17.28
CA ARG A 161 6.64 4.06 17.91
C ARG A 161 7.14 3.01 16.93
N CYS A 162 8.32 2.46 17.21
CA CYS A 162 8.84 1.33 16.46
C CYS A 162 7.98 0.09 16.73
N ALA A 163 7.56 -0.59 15.66
CA ALA A 163 6.75 -1.82 15.72
C ALA A 163 7.45 -2.99 16.45
N VAL A 164 8.77 -2.94 16.64
CA VAL A 164 9.56 -4.01 17.27
C VAL A 164 9.87 -3.72 18.75
N CYS A 165 10.45 -2.56 19.08
CA CYS A 165 10.83 -2.25 20.48
C CYS A 165 9.87 -1.30 21.22
N GLY A 166 8.90 -0.70 20.53
CA GLY A 166 8.01 0.29 21.13
C GLY A 166 8.66 1.64 21.47
N GLY A 167 9.93 1.86 21.14
CA GLY A 167 10.59 3.17 21.29
C GLY A 167 9.98 4.21 20.35
N ALA A 168 10.05 5.50 20.68
CA ALA A 168 9.55 6.58 19.84
C ALA A 168 10.17 6.54 18.42
N CYS A 169 9.35 6.75 17.40
CA CYS A 169 9.75 6.62 16.00
C CYS A 169 8.88 7.49 15.09
N ASP A 170 9.54 8.36 14.32
CA ASP A 170 8.97 9.17 13.24
C ASP A 170 9.30 8.63 11.85
N ARG A 171 10.21 7.65 11.77
CA ARG A 171 10.61 6.98 10.53
C ARG A 171 9.54 6.04 10.02
N MET A 172 9.45 5.95 8.69
CA MET A 172 8.58 5.05 7.95
C MET A 172 9.43 4.10 7.13
N SER A 173 9.15 2.81 7.26
CA SER A 173 9.68 1.76 6.37
C SER A 173 8.54 1.14 5.59
N THR A 174 8.80 0.77 4.34
CA THR A 174 7.77 0.26 3.44
C THR A 174 8.23 -1.01 2.74
N SER A 175 7.29 -1.89 2.43
CA SER A 175 7.48 -3.06 1.60
C SER A 175 6.38 -3.12 0.58
N THR A 176 6.64 -3.74 -0.56
CA THR A 176 5.64 -3.86 -1.62
C THR A 176 5.67 -5.26 -2.19
N VAL A 177 4.49 -5.85 -2.29
CA VAL A 177 4.28 -7.15 -2.90
C VAL A 177 3.51 -6.93 -4.20
N ILE A 178 4.06 -7.39 -5.31
CA ILE A 178 3.49 -7.19 -6.65
C ILE A 178 3.14 -8.56 -7.23
N GLY A 179 1.85 -8.78 -7.47
CA GLY A 179 1.30 -9.92 -8.20
C GLY A 179 0.38 -9.42 -9.32
N LYS A 180 -0.86 -9.93 -9.36
CA LYS A 180 -1.92 -9.33 -10.21
C LYS A 180 -2.34 -7.95 -9.74
N SER A 181 -2.28 -7.72 -8.43
CA SER A 181 -2.48 -6.44 -7.75
C SER A 181 -1.23 -6.09 -6.96
N GLY A 182 -0.97 -4.79 -6.76
CA GLY A 182 0.20 -4.29 -6.06
C GLY A 182 -0.16 -3.75 -4.68
N LEU A 183 0.28 -4.44 -3.62
CA LEU A 183 0.03 -4.04 -2.24
C LEU A 183 1.28 -3.42 -1.61
N MET A 184 1.15 -2.17 -1.18
CA MET A 184 2.17 -1.48 -0.40
C MET A 184 1.84 -1.58 1.10
N ILE A 185 2.79 -2.04 1.91
CA ILE A 185 2.66 -2.13 3.37
C ILE A 185 3.64 -1.14 3.99
N GLY A 186 3.14 -0.20 4.77
CA GLY A 186 3.96 0.73 5.54
C GLY A 186 3.87 0.44 7.04
N LEU A 187 4.98 0.68 7.74
CA LEU A 187 5.06 0.62 9.20
C LEU A 187 6.16 1.55 9.74
N GLN A 188 6.28 1.63 11.06
CA GLN A 188 7.32 2.43 11.72
C GLN A 188 8.41 1.52 12.30
N LEU A 189 9.65 1.72 11.87
CA LEU A 189 10.84 1.07 12.42
C LEU A 189 11.86 2.14 12.82
N CYS A 190 12.42 2.05 14.03
CA CYS A 190 13.55 2.89 14.37
C CYS A 190 14.76 2.50 13.51
N GLU A 191 15.73 3.41 13.38
CA GLU A 191 16.91 3.23 12.52
C GLU A 191 17.60 1.88 12.70
N ARG A 192 17.77 1.43 13.96
CA ARG A 192 18.36 0.11 14.26
C ARG A 192 17.57 -1.03 13.63
N HIS A 193 16.25 -1.08 13.83
CA HIS A 193 15.43 -2.17 13.32
C HIS A 193 15.17 -2.06 11.81
N GLU A 194 15.20 -0.86 11.24
CA GLU A 194 15.19 -0.66 9.80
C GLU A 194 16.47 -1.23 9.15
N ALA A 195 17.64 -0.99 9.76
CA ALA A 195 18.90 -1.57 9.30
C ALA A 195 18.94 -3.10 9.46
N GLU A 196 18.45 -3.64 10.58
CA GLU A 196 18.30 -5.11 10.76
C GLU A 196 17.37 -5.70 9.69
N ALA A 197 16.23 -5.03 9.44
CA ALA A 197 15.24 -5.46 8.45
C ALA A 197 15.78 -5.43 7.01
N HIS A 198 16.57 -4.43 6.65
CA HIS A 198 17.15 -4.31 5.32
C HIS A 198 18.16 -5.43 5.02
N ASN A 199 18.93 -5.84 6.03
CA ASN A 199 19.90 -6.92 5.92
C ASN A 199 19.27 -8.32 6.09
N HIS A 200 17.96 -8.39 6.32
CA HIS A 200 17.27 -9.65 6.52
C HIS A 200 17.04 -10.39 5.20
N PRO A 201 17.21 -11.74 5.12
CA PRO A 201 17.04 -12.50 3.88
C PRO A 201 15.64 -12.42 3.25
N LYS A 202 14.63 -12.02 4.03
CA LYS A 202 13.24 -11.83 3.59
C LYS A 202 12.76 -10.39 3.76
N LEU A 203 13.72 -9.45 3.81
CA LEU A 203 13.52 -8.02 3.99
C LEU A 203 12.62 -7.71 5.20
N ILE A 204 11.97 -6.54 5.19
CA ILE A 204 11.17 -6.01 6.31
C ILE A 204 10.05 -6.96 6.72
N LEU A 205 9.27 -7.50 5.79
CA LEU A 205 8.13 -8.36 6.14
C LEU A 205 8.57 -9.68 6.79
N GLY A 206 9.65 -10.30 6.29
CA GLY A 206 10.17 -11.50 6.93
C GLY A 206 10.86 -11.21 8.26
N TYR A 207 11.58 -10.09 8.37
CA TYR A 207 12.17 -9.65 9.62
C TYR A 207 11.10 -9.43 10.70
N LEU A 208 9.98 -8.80 10.36
CA LEU A 208 8.86 -8.62 11.28
C LEU A 208 8.26 -9.95 11.70
N ALA A 209 8.06 -10.87 10.76
CA ALA A 209 7.54 -12.20 11.05
C ALA A 209 8.42 -12.93 12.08
N ASP A 210 9.75 -12.91 11.89
CA ASP A 210 10.71 -13.54 12.80
C ASP A 210 10.71 -12.88 14.18
N LYS A 211 10.69 -11.53 14.25
CA LYS A 211 10.61 -10.81 15.54
C LYS A 211 9.28 -11.04 16.28
N MET A 212 8.22 -11.35 15.55
CA MET A 212 6.90 -11.66 16.12
C MET A 212 6.72 -13.16 16.40
N GLY A 213 7.71 -14.01 16.04
CA GLY A 213 7.61 -15.45 16.23
C GLY A 213 6.56 -16.13 15.35
N ILE A 214 6.22 -15.52 14.21
CA ILE A 214 5.22 -16.05 13.26
C ILE A 214 5.85 -16.42 11.93
N SER A 215 5.21 -17.33 11.19
CA SER A 215 5.64 -17.67 9.83
C SER A 215 5.36 -16.52 8.87
N ALA A 216 6.33 -16.20 8.00
CA ALA A 216 6.18 -15.14 7.01
C ALA A 216 5.07 -15.46 5.98
N PRO A 217 4.02 -14.64 5.85
CA PRO A 217 2.79 -15.00 5.13
C PRO A 217 2.91 -15.08 3.60
N PHE A 218 4.01 -14.61 2.99
CA PHE A 218 4.16 -14.50 1.53
C PHE A 218 5.48 -15.05 0.97
N PHE A 219 6.32 -15.62 1.83
CA PHE A 219 7.75 -15.84 1.53
C PHE A 219 8.23 -17.24 1.93
N VAL A 220 7.32 -18.22 1.94
CA VAL A 220 7.72 -19.62 2.10
C VAL A 220 8.55 -19.98 0.87
N ASP A 221 9.82 -20.34 1.09
CA ASP A 221 10.81 -20.69 0.07
C ASP A 221 11.23 -19.60 -0.95
N SER A 222 10.87 -18.33 -0.72
CA SER A 222 11.31 -17.24 -1.60
C SER A 222 12.79 -16.90 -1.38
N LYS A 223 13.53 -16.72 -2.47
CA LYS A 223 14.90 -16.16 -2.45
C LYS A 223 14.85 -14.69 -2.86
N VAL A 224 15.57 -13.83 -2.14
CA VAL A 224 15.81 -12.46 -2.61
C VAL A 224 16.70 -12.54 -3.85
N VAL A 225 16.11 -12.17 -4.98
CA VAL A 225 16.84 -11.97 -6.24
C VAL A 225 16.93 -10.47 -6.43
N GLN A 226 18.12 -9.91 -6.24
CA GLN A 226 18.39 -8.55 -6.73
C GLN A 226 18.39 -8.57 -8.26
N HIS A 227 18.25 -7.38 -8.84
CA HIS A 227 18.28 -7.15 -10.28
C HIS A 227 19.26 -8.10 -10.99
N GLY A 228 18.73 -8.98 -11.83
CA GLY A 228 19.50 -10.03 -12.50
C GLY A 228 18.85 -10.43 -13.82
N LYS A 229 19.29 -11.56 -14.39
CA LYS A 229 18.82 -12.02 -15.70
C LYS A 229 17.29 -12.13 -15.78
N GLN A 230 16.65 -12.66 -14.73
CA GLN A 230 15.19 -12.78 -14.66
C GLN A 230 14.50 -11.41 -14.69
N THR A 231 15.06 -10.41 -14.00
CA THR A 231 14.54 -9.02 -14.02
C THR A 231 14.58 -8.43 -15.42
N VAL A 232 15.66 -8.68 -16.17
CA VAL A 232 15.79 -8.24 -17.57
C VAL A 232 14.78 -8.93 -18.46
N GLU A 233 14.64 -10.26 -18.36
CA GLU A 233 13.67 -11.05 -19.12
C GLU A 233 12.22 -10.56 -18.87
N MET A 234 11.84 -10.40 -17.61
CA MET A 234 10.53 -9.86 -17.22
C MET A 234 10.33 -8.44 -17.76
N THR A 235 11.36 -7.58 -17.70
CA THR A 235 11.25 -6.22 -18.22
C THR A 235 11.06 -6.23 -19.74
N CYS A 236 11.82 -7.05 -20.46
CA CYS A 236 11.68 -7.19 -21.92
C CYS A 236 10.26 -7.62 -22.31
N GLU A 237 9.74 -8.67 -21.68
CA GLU A 237 8.37 -9.14 -21.92
C GLU A 237 7.35 -8.04 -21.62
N ALA A 238 7.50 -7.36 -20.48
CA ALA A 238 6.57 -6.33 -20.05
C ALA A 238 6.58 -5.14 -21.03
N VAL A 239 7.76 -4.61 -21.44
CA VAL A 239 7.77 -3.50 -22.42
C VAL A 239 7.27 -3.90 -23.81
N GLN A 240 7.45 -5.16 -24.22
CA GLN A 240 6.92 -5.65 -25.49
C GLN A 240 5.40 -5.75 -25.47
N THR A 241 4.83 -6.32 -24.41
CA THR A 241 3.40 -6.60 -24.29
C THR A 241 2.62 -5.36 -23.86
N GLU A 242 3.06 -4.68 -22.81
CA GLU A 242 2.37 -3.55 -22.20
C GLU A 242 2.57 -2.27 -23.00
N LEU A 243 3.80 -1.97 -23.42
CA LEU A 243 4.12 -0.72 -24.12
C LEU A 243 4.15 -0.88 -25.64
N ALA A 244 3.84 -2.06 -26.17
CA ALA A 244 3.86 -2.37 -27.60
C ALA A 244 5.19 -2.01 -28.29
N CYS A 245 6.31 -2.26 -27.60
CA CYS A 245 7.65 -1.96 -28.10
C CYS A 245 8.31 -3.16 -28.77
N LYS A 246 9.27 -2.91 -29.65
CA LYS A 246 10.24 -3.89 -30.12
C LYS A 246 11.55 -3.69 -29.36
N ILE A 247 12.16 -4.77 -28.87
CA ILE A 247 13.50 -4.70 -28.27
C ILE A 247 14.52 -4.45 -29.38
N GLU A 248 15.29 -3.36 -29.27
CA GLU A 248 16.37 -2.99 -30.18
C GLU A 248 17.71 -3.54 -29.67
N LYS A 249 17.98 -3.43 -28.36
CA LYS A 249 19.22 -3.88 -27.74
C LYS A 249 19.01 -4.25 -26.27
N VAL A 250 19.73 -5.27 -25.80
CA VAL A 250 19.94 -5.57 -24.38
C VAL A 250 21.44 -5.58 -24.12
N ASP A 251 21.91 -4.85 -23.12
CA ASP A 251 23.32 -4.71 -22.75
C ASP A 251 23.46 -4.75 -21.23
N GLY A 252 23.83 -5.92 -20.70
CA GLY A 252 23.77 -6.18 -19.26
C GLY A 252 22.35 -5.94 -18.73
N GLN A 253 22.23 -5.00 -17.78
CA GLN A 253 20.96 -4.59 -17.15
C GLN A 253 20.27 -3.43 -17.89
N THR A 254 20.78 -3.01 -19.04
CA THR A 254 20.21 -1.93 -19.84
C THR A 254 19.42 -2.47 -21.03
N ILE A 255 18.14 -2.10 -21.11
CA ILE A 255 17.23 -2.49 -22.19
C ILE A 255 16.88 -1.27 -23.03
N THR A 256 17.08 -1.34 -24.34
CA THR A 256 16.60 -0.33 -25.31
C THR A 256 15.46 -0.93 -26.11
N ALA A 257 14.28 -0.32 -26.01
CA ALA A 257 13.08 -0.71 -26.72
C ALA A 257 12.54 0.45 -27.55
N VAL A 258 11.86 0.15 -28.66
CA VAL A 258 11.41 1.13 -29.64
C VAL A 258 9.91 0.97 -29.90
N ARG A 259 9.17 2.08 -29.79
CA ARG A 259 7.75 2.18 -30.12
C ARG A 259 7.55 2.24 -31.64
N LYS A 260 6.34 1.93 -32.13
CA LYS A 260 5.98 2.11 -33.54
C LYS A 260 6.14 3.55 -34.04
N SER A 261 5.99 4.53 -33.14
CA SER A 261 6.21 5.97 -33.38
C SER A 261 7.68 6.34 -33.62
N GLY A 262 8.62 5.43 -33.37
CA GLY A 262 10.07 5.67 -33.43
C GLY A 262 10.68 6.17 -32.12
N PHE A 263 9.87 6.44 -31.09
CA PHE A 263 10.38 6.77 -29.76
C PHE A 263 11.14 5.60 -29.15
N ARG A 264 12.23 5.90 -28.44
CA ARG A 264 13.04 4.90 -27.73
C ARG A 264 12.84 5.02 -26.22
N ILE A 265 12.77 3.88 -25.57
CA ILE A 265 12.72 3.71 -24.12
C ILE A 265 13.99 2.98 -23.71
N ILE A 266 14.84 3.63 -22.94
CA ILE A 266 16.10 3.08 -22.43
C ILE A 266 15.96 2.89 -20.93
N LEU A 267 16.02 1.64 -20.46
CA LEU A 267 15.82 1.25 -19.07
C LEU A 267 17.13 0.68 -18.53
N ARG A 268 17.84 1.45 -17.69
CA ARG A 268 19.01 0.99 -16.93
C ARG A 268 18.55 0.57 -15.54
N GLN A 269 18.88 -0.66 -15.15
CA GLN A 269 18.37 -1.31 -13.95
C GLN A 269 19.50 -2.01 -13.17
N ASP A 270 20.53 -1.27 -12.76
CA ASP A 270 21.71 -1.87 -12.12
C ASP A 270 21.39 -2.36 -10.69
N SER A 271 20.57 -1.60 -9.95
CA SER A 271 19.95 -2.05 -8.69
C SER A 271 18.66 -1.27 -8.41
N LEU A 272 17.96 -1.62 -7.32
CA LEU A 272 16.78 -0.87 -6.86
C LEU A 272 17.10 0.58 -6.44
N HIS A 273 18.37 0.90 -6.22
CA HIS A 273 18.83 2.24 -5.81
C HIS A 273 19.70 2.93 -6.88
N ASP A 274 20.08 2.21 -7.94
CA ASP A 274 20.84 2.72 -9.07
C ASP A 274 20.16 2.33 -10.38
N TYR A 275 19.32 3.23 -10.88
CA TYR A 275 18.56 3.01 -12.09
C TYR A 275 18.24 4.34 -12.79
N ALA A 276 17.95 4.25 -14.07
CA ALA A 276 17.46 5.39 -14.84
C ALA A 276 16.59 4.93 -16.01
N TYR A 277 15.51 5.66 -16.27
CA TYR A 277 14.63 5.44 -17.41
C TYR A 277 14.66 6.67 -18.31
N ASN A 278 15.04 6.53 -19.56
CA ASN A 278 15.23 7.65 -20.48
C ASN A 278 14.35 7.46 -21.73
N ILE A 279 13.54 8.47 -22.03
CA ILE A 279 12.71 8.51 -23.23
C ILE A 279 13.38 9.41 -24.26
N GLN A 280 13.65 8.86 -25.45
CA GLN A 280 14.22 9.61 -26.57
C GLN A 280 13.21 9.74 -27.71
N SER A 281 13.24 10.91 -28.36
CA SER A 281 12.48 11.15 -29.59
C SER A 281 12.99 10.26 -30.74
N PRO A 282 12.25 10.18 -31.86
CA PRO A 282 12.70 9.45 -33.05
C PRO A 282 14.08 9.90 -33.58
N GLN A 283 14.46 11.16 -33.33
CA GLN A 283 15.78 11.74 -33.66
C GLN A 283 16.85 11.45 -32.59
N LYS A 284 16.60 10.53 -31.66
CA LYS A 284 17.52 10.14 -30.57
C LYS A 284 17.85 11.28 -29.60
N LYS A 285 16.98 12.30 -29.51
CA LYS A 285 17.14 13.38 -28.53
C LYS A 285 16.43 13.02 -27.23
N PRO A 286 17.06 13.13 -26.05
CA PRO A 286 16.40 12.91 -24.77
C PRO A 286 15.24 13.89 -24.57
N VAL A 287 14.07 13.38 -24.18
CA VAL A 287 12.84 14.17 -23.96
C VAL A 287 12.50 14.20 -22.47
N SER A 288 12.51 13.04 -21.81
CA SER A 288 12.22 12.90 -20.38
C SER A 288 13.09 11.83 -19.74
N ARG A 289 13.24 11.91 -18.41
CA ARG A 289 14.06 10.98 -17.64
C ARG A 289 13.51 10.75 -16.24
N ILE A 290 13.59 9.52 -15.76
CA ILE A 290 13.55 9.19 -14.33
C ILE A 290 14.95 8.77 -13.90
N ASP A 291 15.41 9.24 -12.75
CA ASP A 291 16.76 9.02 -12.23
C ASP A 291 16.70 8.78 -10.72
N SER A 292 17.49 7.83 -10.22
CA SER A 292 17.61 7.51 -8.79
C SER A 292 18.69 8.30 -8.05
N ALA A 293 19.51 9.08 -8.76
CA ALA A 293 20.61 9.83 -8.16
C ALA A 293 20.15 10.95 -7.22
N ASP A 294 20.78 11.03 -6.05
CA ASP A 294 20.47 12.02 -5.01
C ASP A 294 21.14 13.37 -5.30
N HIS A 295 20.56 14.14 -6.22
CA HIS A 295 21.05 15.47 -6.60
C HIS A 295 19.94 16.52 -6.72
N HIS A 296 18.70 16.17 -6.34
CA HIS A 296 17.55 17.05 -6.31
C HIS A 296 16.82 16.94 -4.99
N SER A 297 16.39 18.08 -4.44
CA SER A 297 15.51 18.11 -3.28
C SER A 297 14.07 17.90 -3.74
N VAL A 298 13.52 16.73 -3.47
CA VAL A 298 12.13 16.35 -3.75
C VAL A 298 11.48 15.79 -2.49
N ASN A 299 10.15 15.90 -2.39
CA ASN A 299 9.39 15.50 -1.19
C ASN A 299 9.54 14.00 -0.84
N TYR A 300 9.69 13.15 -1.86
CA TYR A 300 9.92 11.71 -1.76
C TYR A 300 11.10 11.36 -2.66
N GLY A 301 12.31 11.40 -2.08
CA GLY A 301 13.58 11.18 -2.77
C GLY A 301 14.20 9.81 -2.47
N PRO A 302 15.33 9.47 -3.11
CA PRO A 302 16.09 10.33 -4.04
C PRO A 302 15.56 10.31 -5.49
N ALA A 303 14.72 9.32 -5.82
CA ALA A 303 14.28 9.10 -7.19
C ALA A 303 13.31 10.18 -7.69
N HIS A 304 13.65 10.83 -8.79
CA HIS A 304 12.95 11.98 -9.31
C HIS A 304 12.73 11.90 -10.82
N VAL A 305 11.80 12.70 -11.34
CA VAL A 305 11.43 12.75 -12.75
C VAL A 305 11.68 14.13 -13.36
N HIS A 306 12.31 14.11 -14.53
CA HIS A 306 12.48 15.24 -15.44
C HIS A 306 11.47 15.07 -16.59
N ARG A 307 10.31 15.73 -16.49
CA ARG A 307 9.24 15.61 -17.52
C ARG A 307 9.61 16.23 -18.86
N ASN A 308 10.47 17.24 -18.84
CA ASN A 308 10.95 17.90 -20.04
C ASN A 308 12.42 18.30 -19.87
N LEU A 309 13.28 17.73 -20.72
CA LEU A 309 14.72 18.00 -20.73
C LEU A 309 15.10 19.22 -21.59
N SER A 310 14.12 19.97 -22.12
CA SER A 310 14.39 21.24 -22.79
C SER A 310 14.98 22.26 -21.81
N LYS A 311 15.89 23.11 -22.31
CA LYS A 311 16.58 24.13 -21.50
C LYS A 311 15.62 25.10 -20.78
N SER A 312 14.39 25.29 -21.28
CA SER A 312 13.41 26.24 -20.74
C SER A 312 12.61 25.71 -19.53
N LYS A 313 12.57 24.40 -19.28
CA LYS A 313 11.81 23.78 -18.17
C LYS A 313 12.63 22.88 -17.25
N LYS A 314 13.96 22.99 -17.31
CA LYS A 314 14.94 22.16 -16.60
C LYS A 314 14.79 22.12 -15.06
N ASN A 315 13.95 22.98 -14.48
CA ASN A 315 13.79 23.15 -13.03
C ASN A 315 12.48 22.56 -12.45
N GLN A 316 11.61 21.95 -13.26
CA GLN A 316 10.43 21.24 -12.73
C GLN A 316 10.76 19.77 -12.51
N VAL A 317 11.45 19.50 -11.40
CA VAL A 317 11.79 18.15 -10.96
C VAL A 317 10.84 17.75 -9.84
N GLU A 318 10.24 16.57 -9.98
CA GLU A 318 9.25 16.03 -9.05
C GLU A 318 9.69 14.66 -8.55
N SER A 319 9.14 14.23 -7.42
CA SER A 319 9.28 12.83 -6.98
C SER A 319 8.75 11.88 -8.05
N SER A 320 9.54 10.84 -8.37
CA SER A 320 9.12 9.84 -9.36
C SER A 320 8.20 8.77 -8.78
N PHE A 321 8.30 8.52 -7.46
CA PHE A 321 7.62 7.44 -6.75
C PHE A 321 7.94 6.02 -7.27
N THR A 322 9.00 5.88 -8.08
CA THR A 322 9.38 4.62 -8.71
C THR A 322 10.12 3.67 -7.76
N TYR A 323 10.20 2.39 -8.12
CA TYR A 323 10.91 1.34 -7.37
C TYR A 323 12.29 1.04 -7.90
N GLY A 324 12.60 1.49 -9.13
CA GLY A 324 13.79 1.05 -9.83
C GLY A 324 13.65 -0.30 -10.50
N PHE A 325 12.48 -0.92 -10.40
CA PHE A 325 12.10 -2.13 -11.11
C PHE A 325 11.07 -1.79 -12.19
N ALA A 326 11.50 -1.80 -13.45
CA ALA A 326 10.75 -1.24 -14.57
C ALA A 326 9.36 -1.87 -14.76
N VAL A 327 9.20 -3.16 -14.45
CA VAL A 327 7.89 -3.84 -14.49
C VAL A 327 6.89 -3.18 -13.53
N ALA A 328 7.33 -2.83 -12.31
CA ALA A 328 6.52 -2.10 -11.35
C ALA A 328 6.28 -0.64 -11.75
N ASP A 329 7.19 -0.05 -12.52
CA ASP A 329 7.20 1.36 -12.90
C ASP A 329 6.58 1.63 -14.29
N LEU A 330 6.04 0.60 -14.96
CA LEU A 330 5.52 0.71 -16.33
C LEU A 330 4.46 1.81 -16.50
N LYS A 331 3.64 2.06 -15.47
CA LYS A 331 2.59 3.07 -15.52
C LYS A 331 3.13 4.48 -15.77
N VAL A 332 4.18 4.89 -15.05
CA VAL A 332 4.81 6.20 -15.30
C VAL A 332 5.62 6.21 -16.59
N ILE A 333 6.31 5.12 -16.93
CA ILE A 333 7.07 5.01 -18.19
C ILE A 333 6.12 5.18 -19.41
N ARG A 334 4.96 4.52 -19.37
CA ARG A 334 3.89 4.63 -20.35
C ARG A 334 3.45 6.08 -20.51
N ARG A 335 3.09 6.74 -19.41
CA ARG A 335 2.64 8.13 -19.43
C ARG A 335 3.70 9.05 -20.05
N LEU A 336 4.96 8.90 -19.66
CA LEU A 336 6.05 9.72 -20.21
C LEU A 336 6.24 9.55 -21.72
N VAL A 337 6.11 8.33 -22.24
CA VAL A 337 6.23 8.10 -23.69
C VAL A 337 5.01 8.59 -24.46
N GLU A 338 3.80 8.39 -23.93
CA GLU A 338 2.55 8.83 -24.57
C GLU A 338 2.40 10.36 -24.57
N ASP A 339 2.80 11.02 -23.48
CA ASP A 339 2.87 12.48 -23.42
C ASP A 339 3.87 13.03 -24.45
N ALA A 340 5.04 12.39 -24.58
CA ALA A 340 6.06 12.79 -25.53
C ALA A 340 5.61 12.57 -26.99
N GLU A 341 4.95 11.46 -27.29
CA GLU A 341 4.35 11.17 -28.61
C GLU A 341 3.25 12.18 -28.97
N SER A 342 2.42 12.55 -28.00
CA SER A 342 1.34 13.53 -28.18
C SER A 342 1.90 14.92 -28.49
N GLN A 343 2.89 15.38 -27.72
CA GLN A 343 3.58 16.65 -27.96
C GLN A 343 4.29 16.65 -29.32
N TRP A 344 4.93 15.55 -29.69
CA TRP A 344 5.60 15.40 -30.98
C TRP A 344 4.64 15.51 -32.15
N SER A 345 3.48 14.85 -32.05
CA SER A 345 2.44 14.89 -33.08
C SER A 345 1.86 16.29 -33.25
N ALA A 346 1.65 17.02 -32.15
CA ALA A 346 1.19 18.41 -32.20
C ALA A 346 2.19 19.34 -32.90
N ILE A 347 3.50 19.16 -32.67
CA ILE A 347 4.55 19.96 -33.32
C ILE A 347 4.64 19.65 -34.83
N GLN A 348 4.53 18.37 -35.21
CA GLN A 348 4.54 17.98 -36.63
C GLN A 348 3.28 18.45 -37.37
N GLY A 349 2.12 18.48 -36.70
CA GLY A 349 0.88 19.02 -37.25
C GLY A 349 0.90 20.54 -37.43
N ALA A 350 1.53 21.29 -36.52
CA ALA A 350 1.66 22.75 -36.60
C ALA A 350 2.67 23.21 -37.68
N GLY A 351 3.59 22.35 -38.12
CA GLY A 351 4.53 22.63 -39.21
C GLY A 351 3.95 22.53 -40.62
N ASN A 352 2.69 22.10 -40.75
CA ASN A 352 1.98 21.88 -42.02
C ASN A 352 0.88 22.93 -42.28
N VAL A 353 1.05 24.17 -41.83
CA VAL A 353 0.22 25.29 -42.31
C VAL A 353 0.75 25.70 -43.68
N PRO A 354 -0.03 25.62 -44.77
CA PRO A 354 0.39 26.11 -46.07
C PRO A 354 0.65 27.61 -45.97
N ASP A 355 1.84 28.02 -46.38
CA ASP A 355 2.20 29.40 -46.59
C ASP A 355 1.29 29.96 -47.70
N CYS A 356 0.19 30.64 -47.31
CA CYS A 356 -0.62 31.41 -48.25
C CYS A 356 0.23 32.57 -48.76
N LYS A 357 1.02 32.30 -49.80
CA LYS A 357 1.60 33.34 -50.64
C LYS A 357 0.45 34.17 -51.20
N ALA A 358 0.35 35.40 -50.72
CA ALA A 358 -0.39 36.45 -51.39
C ALA A 358 0.35 36.76 -52.70
N ASP A 359 -0.11 36.19 -53.80
CA ASP A 359 0.31 36.61 -55.14
C ASP A 359 -0.28 38.00 -55.38
N GLY A 360 0.60 39.00 -55.29
CA GLY A 360 0.41 40.28 -55.96
C GLY A 360 0.59 40.07 -57.46
N ALA A 361 -0.42 40.46 -58.22
CA ALA A 361 -0.30 40.68 -59.66
C ALA A 361 -0.73 42.12 -59.97
N ASP A 362 0.21 42.81 -60.60
CA ASP A 362 0.19 44.19 -61.08
C ASP A 362 -0.99 44.54 -62.00
N GLY A 363 -1.30 45.83 -62.03
CA GLY A 363 -2.35 46.42 -62.87
C GLY A 363 -1.93 46.87 -64.28
N LYS A 364 -2.80 47.75 -64.82
CA LYS A 364 -2.89 48.42 -66.14
C LYS A 364 -3.74 47.62 -67.16
N VAL A 365 -4.74 48.21 -67.81
CA VAL A 365 -4.88 49.58 -68.38
C VAL A 365 -6.01 50.39 -67.75
#